data_AF-A5L3U0-F1
#
_entry.id   AF-A5L3U0-F1
#
_cell.length_a   1.000
_cell.length_b   1.000
_cell.length_c   1.000
_cell.angle_alpha   90.00
_cell.angle_beta   90.00
_cell.angle_gamma   90.00
#
_symmetry.space_group_name_H-M   'P 1'
#
loop_
_entity.id
_entity.type
_entity.pdbx_description
1 polymer ?
#
loop_
_entity_poly.entity_id
_entity_poly.type
_entity_poly.pdbx_seq_one_letter_code
_entity_poly.pdbx_strand_id
1 'polypeptide(L)'
;MSDQSGWQRWLFTGIAFAVTGMLTYWMSKLPATEKWNNIAYAIILGGAVGNVFDRVVHGFVVDYLDFYWGTYHWPAFNLADMGICIGAAMIILDGFRKKDESK
;
A
#
# COMPACT_ATOMS: atom_id res chain seq x y z
N MET A 1 16.55 24.38 -11.38
CA MET A 1 15.92 23.33 -10.56
C MET A 1 14.49 23.25 -11.06
N SER A 2 14.28 22.41 -12.08
CA SER A 2 13.12 22.42 -12.96
C SER A 2 11.85 22.00 -12.22
N ASP A 3 10.84 22.85 -12.27
CA ASP A 3 9.41 22.58 -12.08
C ASP A 3 9.04 21.09 -11.96
N GLN A 4 9.07 20.54 -10.73
CA GLN A 4 8.25 19.38 -10.41
C GLN A 4 6.82 19.86 -10.26
N SER A 5 6.23 20.05 -11.42
CA SER A 5 4.86 20.46 -11.66
C SER A 5 3.88 19.80 -10.69
N GLY A 6 3.18 20.61 -9.88
CA GLY A 6 2.25 20.15 -8.85
C GLY A 6 1.12 19.22 -9.31
N TRP A 7 0.93 19.03 -10.63
CA TRP A 7 -0.03 18.05 -11.15
C TRP A 7 0.33 16.61 -10.80
N GLN A 8 1.62 16.24 -10.71
CA GLN A 8 2.03 14.88 -10.33
C GLN A 8 1.56 14.54 -8.91
N ARG A 9 1.69 15.51 -8.00
CA ARG A 9 1.21 15.40 -6.63
C ARG A 9 -0.30 15.13 -6.58
N TRP A 10 -1.09 15.88 -7.34
CA TRP A 10 -2.53 15.68 -7.42
C TRP A 10 -2.92 14.38 -8.11
N LEU A 11 -2.20 13.97 -9.16
CA LEU A 11 -2.41 12.69 -9.84
C LEU A 11 -2.16 11.51 -8.90
N PHE A 12 -0.99 11.46 -8.24
CA PHE A 12 -0.66 10.38 -7.32
C PHE A 12 -1.59 10.35 -6.11
N THR A 13 -2.04 11.52 -5.65
CA THR A 13 -3.08 11.61 -4.62
C THR A 13 -4.39 11.00 -5.11
N GLY A 14 -4.86 11.37 -6.30
CA GLY A 14 -6.07 10.82 -6.91
C GLY A 14 -6.01 9.30 -7.11
N ILE A 15 -4.87 8.79 -7.59
CA ILE A 15 -4.64 7.34 -7.71
C ILE A 15 -4.68 6.66 -6.34
N ALA A 16 -4.02 7.23 -5.33
CA ALA A 16 -4.02 6.66 -3.98
C ALA A 16 -5.44 6.56 -3.40
N PHE A 17 -6.27 7.59 -3.56
CA PHE A 17 -7.68 7.56 -3.17
C PHE A 17 -8.48 6.51 -3.94
N ALA A 18 -8.32 6.45 -5.27
CA ALA A 18 -9.01 5.49 -6.12
C ALA A 18 -8.67 4.04 -5.73
N VAL A 19 -7.38 3.73 -5.55
CA VAL A 19 -6.91 2.40 -5.14
C VAL A 19 -7.44 2.05 -3.75
N THR A 20 -7.37 2.97 -2.79
CA THR A 20 -7.90 2.74 -1.43
C THR A 20 -9.40 2.43 -1.44
N GLY A 21 -10.18 3.20 -2.21
CA GLY A 21 -11.63 2.97 -2.36
C GLY A 21 -11.93 1.63 -3.05
N MET A 22 -11.19 1.29 -4.10
CA MET A 22 -11.32 0.02 -4.82
C MET A 22 -11.01 -1.19 -3.92
N LEU A 23 -9.91 -1.14 -3.16
CA LEU A 23 -9.54 -2.19 -2.21
C LEU A 23 -10.57 -2.33 -1.08
N THR A 24 -11.15 -1.21 -0.62
CA THR A 24 -12.19 -1.22 0.41
C THR A 24 -13.47 -1.88 -0.12
N TYR A 25 -13.85 -1.55 -1.36
CA TYR A 25 -14.98 -2.19 -2.03
C TYR A 25 -14.75 -3.70 -2.19
N TRP A 26 -13.57 -4.12 -2.64
CA TRP A 26 -13.24 -5.54 -2.75
C TRP A 26 -13.26 -6.25 -1.41
N MET A 27 -12.64 -5.68 -0.36
CA MET A 27 -12.68 -6.24 0.98
C MET A 27 -14.11 -6.46 1.48
N SER A 28 -15.04 -5.54 1.18
CA SER A 28 -16.46 -5.68 1.56
C SER A 28 -17.18 -6.87 0.91
N LYS A 29 -16.61 -7.43 -0.17
CA LYS A 29 -17.14 -8.60 -0.88
C LYS A 29 -16.54 -9.91 -0.39
N LEU A 30 -15.48 -9.89 0.42
CA LEU A 30 -14.90 -11.11 0.97
C LEU A 30 -15.79 -11.65 2.10
N PRO A 31 -16.06 -12.97 2.12
CA PRO A 31 -16.74 -13.58 3.25
C PRO A 31 -15.87 -13.49 4.51
N ALA A 32 -16.51 -13.29 5.67
CA ALA A 32 -15.82 -13.14 6.95
C ALA A 32 -14.99 -14.38 7.36
N THR A 33 -15.27 -15.53 6.74
CA THR A 33 -14.54 -16.79 6.94
C THR A 33 -13.11 -16.75 6.36
N GLU A 34 -12.85 -15.92 5.35
CA GLU A 34 -11.54 -15.79 4.68
C GLU A 34 -10.58 -14.90 5.50
N LYS A 35 -10.30 -15.30 6.75
CA LYS A 35 -9.54 -14.50 7.72
C LYS A 35 -8.16 -14.06 7.20
N TRP A 36 -7.46 -14.92 6.46
CA TRP A 36 -6.13 -14.61 5.92
C TRP A 36 -6.18 -13.41 4.96
N ASN A 37 -7.10 -13.45 3.99
CA ASN A 37 -7.27 -12.37 3.04
C ASN A 37 -7.82 -11.11 3.72
N ASN A 38 -8.79 -11.25 4.62
CA ASN A 38 -9.34 -10.09 5.35
C ASN A 38 -8.26 -9.35 6.15
N ILE A 39 -7.32 -10.07 6.79
CA ILE A 39 -6.17 -9.46 7.46
C ILE A 39 -5.25 -8.78 6.44
N ALA A 40 -4.94 -9.43 5.32
CA ALA A 40 -4.10 -8.85 4.27
C ALA A 40 -4.69 -7.54 3.72
N TYR A 41 -5.99 -7.52 3.39
CA TYR A 41 -6.70 -6.32 2.96
C TYR A 41 -6.71 -5.24 4.05
N ALA A 42 -6.94 -5.59 5.31
CA ALA A 42 -6.92 -4.63 6.42
C ALA A 42 -5.54 -3.96 6.59
N ILE A 43 -4.45 -4.71 6.44
CA ILE A 43 -3.08 -4.17 6.50
C ILE A 43 -2.83 -3.21 5.33
N ILE A 44 -3.17 -3.61 4.09
CA ILE A 44 -3.00 -2.76 2.91
C ILE A 44 -3.81 -1.47 3.05
N LEU A 45 -5.08 -1.58 3.47
CA LEU A 45 -5.96 -0.43 3.67
C LEU A 45 -5.44 0.49 4.77
N GLY A 46 -4.95 -0.05 5.88
CA GLY A 46 -4.33 0.73 6.96
C GLY A 46 -3.15 1.55 6.45
N GLY A 47 -2.25 0.94 5.67
CA GLY A 47 -1.13 1.64 5.05
C GLY A 47 -1.59 2.69 4.04
N ALA A 48 -2.50 2.34 3.13
CA ALA A 48 -3.01 3.26 2.11
C ALA A 48 -3.71 4.48 2.73
N VAL A 49 -4.52 4.28 3.77
CA VAL A 49 -5.16 5.36 4.54
C VAL A 49 -4.13 6.23 5.25
N GLY A 50 -3.08 5.65 5.85
CA GLY A 50 -1.98 6.43 6.45
C GLY A 50 -1.29 7.35 5.44
N ASN A 51 -0.95 6.80 4.27
CA ASN A 51 -0.33 7.56 3.17
C ASN A 51 -1.25 8.63 2.57
N VAL A 52 -2.57 8.43 2.60
CA VAL A 52 -3.56 9.44 2.20
C VAL A 52 -3.67 10.53 3.28
N PHE A 53 -3.71 10.15 4.55
CA PHE A 53 -3.76 11.08 5.67
C PHE A 53 -2.56 12.04 5.65
N ASP A 54 -1.35 11.52 5.43
CA ASP A 54 -0.15 12.34 5.30
C ASP A 54 -0.27 13.36 4.17
N ARG A 55 -0.79 12.95 3.01
CA ARG A 55 -1.01 13.86 1.87
C ARG A 55 -2.05 14.94 2.16
N VAL A 56 -3.08 14.62 2.94
CA VAL A 56 -4.14 15.59 3.30
C VAL A 56 -3.61 16.60 4.32
N VAL A 57 -2.85 16.15 5.32
CA VAL A 57 -2.38 17.00 6.43
C VAL A 57 -1.10 17.74 6.08
N HIS A 58 -0.09 17.04 5.58
CA HIS A 58 1.24 17.59 5.32
C HIS A 58 1.42 18.00 3.86
N GLY A 59 0.57 17.50 2.97
CA GLY A 59 0.65 17.75 1.54
C GLY A 59 1.54 16.78 0.77
N PHE A 60 2.31 15.94 1.46
CA PHE A 60 3.19 14.93 0.88
C PHE A 60 3.26 13.74 1.84
N VAL A 61 3.81 12.62 1.37
CA VAL A 61 4.06 11.44 2.21
C VAL A 61 5.39 11.62 2.92
N VAL A 62 5.42 11.33 4.22
CA VAL A 62 6.65 11.42 5.01
C VAL A 62 7.34 10.06 4.99
N ASP A 63 8.44 9.98 4.24
CA ASP A 63 9.33 8.82 4.23
C ASP A 63 10.43 9.01 5.28
N TYR A 64 10.54 8.09 6.23
CA TYR A 64 11.46 8.19 7.36
C TYR A 64 12.39 6.98 7.53
N LEU A 65 12.16 5.90 6.78
CA LEU A 65 13.06 4.76 6.74
C LEU A 65 13.95 4.89 5.50
N ASP A 66 15.20 5.27 5.73
CA ASP A 66 16.24 5.32 4.70
C ASP A 66 17.30 4.25 5.02
N PHE A 67 17.51 3.33 4.07
CA PHE A 67 18.48 2.26 4.18
C PHE A 67 19.59 2.47 3.16
N TYR A 68 20.84 2.44 3.61
CA TYR A 68 21.98 2.64 2.73
C TYR A 68 23.09 1.63 3.01
N TRP A 69 23.85 1.30 1.97
CA TRP A 69 25.03 0.46 2.03
C TRP A 69 26.16 1.12 1.25
N GLY A 70 27.16 1.65 1.95
CA GLY A 70 28.23 2.42 1.32
C GLY A 70 27.67 3.69 0.65
N THR A 71 27.83 3.80 -0.66
CA THR A 71 27.29 4.91 -1.48
C THR A 71 25.91 4.60 -2.08
N TYR A 72 25.40 3.38 -1.90
CA TYR A 72 24.10 2.98 -2.45
C TYR A 72 23.00 3.29 -1.45
N HIS A 73 21.99 4.04 -1.89
CA HIS A 73 20.79 4.34 -1.12
C HIS A 73 19.61 3.55 -1.70
N TRP A 74 18.96 2.76 -0.84
CA TRP A 74 17.65 2.23 -1.15
C TRP A 74 16.63 3.38 -1.10
N PRO A 75 15.61 3.42 -1.98
CA PRO A 75 14.58 4.43 -1.91
C PRO A 75 13.95 4.50 -0.52
N ALA A 76 13.89 5.69 0.08
CA ALA A 76 13.26 5.85 1.38
C ALA A 76 11.79 5.43 1.34
N PHE A 77 11.30 4.88 2.45
CA PHE A 77 9.91 4.43 2.59
C PHE A 77 9.40 4.63 4.01
N ASN A 78 8.14 4.31 4.25
CA ASN A 78 7.53 4.41 5.58
C ASN A 78 6.83 3.11 6.02
N LEU A 79 6.24 3.12 7.22
CA LEU A 79 5.48 1.99 7.74
C LEU A 79 4.22 1.65 6.92
N ALA A 80 3.59 2.65 6.28
CA ALA A 80 2.45 2.42 5.41
C ALA A 80 2.86 1.59 4.18
N ASP A 81 4.00 1.89 3.57
CA ASP A 81 4.54 1.14 2.44
C ASP A 81 4.92 -0.29 2.85
N MET A 82 5.53 -0.46 4.03
CA MET A 82 5.79 -1.80 4.57
C MET A 82 4.50 -2.61 4.76
N GLY A 83 3.46 -1.99 5.31
CA GLY A 83 2.15 -2.64 5.46
C GLY A 83 1.58 -3.06 4.10
N ILE A 84 1.58 -2.18 3.12
CA ILE A 84 1.12 -2.47 1.76
C ILE A 84 1.92 -3.64 1.16
N CYS A 85 3.25 -3.64 1.28
CA CYS A 85 4.10 -4.72 0.79
C CYS A 85 3.81 -6.06 1.48
N ILE A 86 3.68 -6.07 2.81
CA ILE A 86 3.37 -7.28 3.58
C ILE A 86 2.00 -7.84 3.20
N GLY A 87 0.97 -6.99 3.15
CA GLY A 87 -0.37 -7.44 2.78
C GLY A 87 -0.45 -7.92 1.34
N ALA A 88 0.24 -7.26 0.39
CA ALA A 88 0.34 -7.74 -0.98
C ALA A 88 1.01 -9.11 -1.06
N ALA A 89 2.11 -9.31 -0.32
CA ALA A 89 2.77 -10.61 -0.21
C ALA A 89 1.83 -11.68 0.36
N MET A 90 1.02 -11.36 1.38
CA MET A 90 0.03 -12.29 1.93
C MET A 90 -1.03 -12.72 0.92
N ILE A 91 -1.55 -11.80 0.09
CA ILE A 91 -2.53 -12.11 -0.97
C ILE A 91 -1.89 -13.02 -2.03
N ILE A 92 -0.67 -12.70 -2.45
CA ILE A 92 0.07 -13.50 -3.44
C ILE A 92 0.30 -14.92 -2.90
N LEU A 93 0.71 -15.05 -1.64
CA LEU A 93 0.92 -16.34 -0.98
C LEU A 93 -0.39 -17.16 -0.87
N ASP A 94 -1.53 -16.53 -0.60
CA ASP A 94 -2.84 -17.21 -0.61
C ASP A 94 -3.17 -17.78 -2.00
N GLY A 95 -2.87 -17.02 -3.05
CA GLY A 95 -3.04 -17.46 -4.44
C GLY A 95 -2.22 -18.71 -4.79
N PHE A 96 -1.01 -18.83 -4.24
CA PHE A 96 -0.20 -20.05 -4.39
C PHE A 96 -0.75 -21.23 -3.57
N ARG A 97 -1.19 -21.00 -2.33
CA ARG A 97 -1.76 -22.06 -1.47
C ARG A 97 -3.03 -22.67 -2.06
N LYS A 98 -3.95 -21.85 -2.57
CA LYS A 98 -5.20 -22.32 -3.19
C LYS A 98 -4.96 -23.15 -4.46
N LYS A 99 -3.85 -22.90 -5.16
CA LYS A 99 -3.47 -23.67 -6.35
C LYS A 99 -3.02 -25.10 -6.00
N ASP A 100 -2.42 -25.29 -4.84
CA ASP A 100 -1.94 -26.60 -4.38
C ASP A 100 -3.08 -27.47 -3.83
N GLU A 101 -4.11 -26.87 -3.22
CA GLU A 101 -5.32 -27.59 -2.76
C GLU A 101 -6.25 -28.01 -3.92
N SER A 102 -6.08 -27.40 -5.10
CA SER A 102 -6.85 -27.68 -6.32
C SER A 102 -6.23 -28.79 -7.18
N LYS A 103 -5.11 -29.41 -6.75
CA LYS A 103 -4.51 -30.59 -7.38
C LYS A 103 -4.80 -31.85 -6.59
#